data_AF-A0A2A2JH54-F1
#
_entry.id   AF-A0A2A2JH54-F1
#
_cell.length_a   1.000
_cell.length_b   1.000
_cell.length_c   1.000
_cell.angle_alpha   90.00
_cell.angle_beta   90.00
_cell.angle_gamma   90.00
#
_symmetry.space_group_name_H-M   'P 1'
#
loop_
_entity.id
_entity.type
_entity.pdbx_description
1 polymer ?
#
loop_
_entity_poly.entity_id
_entity_poly.type
_entity_poly.pdbx_seq_one_letter_code
_entity_poly.pdbx_strand_id
1 'polypeptide(L)'
;MQTYVAEIAEIVRAQSRDEEEIGLLQGRLSRVIKELAGQRNWLRIYPHLQSVSKALYYSATLLSGVQTLGEEYVHLIESDGLSRRLPSWASRFLFVALHVGAPILSQIGLQKAESRLSHPSTNSFLGIELRHNPKARQSFLSLIEWIRFTGIPQLHRLHVAVFYVFGAYYNLSRRAAGIRLISFSAQSNLQAKPTLPSVVQVLDLSRKTKPLGNSLWTPVLLGLHTGALSEFVLLLRLRLSSLSAMPIRLRAASNRSPLQPIIRQLSSKSDKAPLCGSPVSYVQRVHFPPIYFSGIQPTGTPHIGNYLGFIRPWVQLQQTLPKDTRMILSVVDQHAISTGPKNREQFRCDIRRMISSLLACGVDPKRCLLFRQSDLPEIAQLTWVLSSLQTIAKLNRLPQFKEKASKYSNNAVPLGLLIYPVLQAADVFIFRATHVPVGEDQSQHMNILSDLALSFNINYGQEYFPQPKQVTTEIYGRIKSLRDPTKKMSKSDPTAKSRIELSDTKDEILEKCMKGLTDNLGPITYDPVNRPGVANLTDLLGAISSVKPSDVEGWKTTQLKEKLAEEFERMVRPIRERLNEIEQGDEVDRILKENGELAREEAVRNMTEIKKIVGFI
;
A
#
# COMPACT_ATOMS: atom_id res chain seq x y z
N MET A 1 -29.77 17.17 5.71
CA MET A 1 -28.65 16.60 4.94
C MET A 1 -29.16 15.38 4.19
N GLN A 2 -28.84 15.24 2.90
CA GLN A 2 -29.09 13.99 2.19
C GLN A 2 -28.09 12.95 2.68
N THR A 3 -28.52 11.69 2.80
CA THR A 3 -27.69 10.58 3.27
C THR A 3 -27.70 9.47 2.23
N TYR A 4 -26.54 8.86 2.01
CA TYR A 4 -26.28 7.84 0.99
C TYR A 4 -25.80 6.55 1.64
N VAL A 5 -25.97 5.41 0.94
CA VAL A 5 -25.38 4.15 1.41
C VAL A 5 -23.86 4.28 1.34
N ALA A 6 -23.15 3.93 2.42
CA ALA A 6 -21.70 4.03 2.46
C ALA A 6 -21.05 3.14 1.39
N GLU A 7 -20.05 3.67 0.67
CA GLU A 7 -19.32 2.89 -0.32
C GLU A 7 -18.44 1.83 0.35
N ILE A 8 -18.19 0.71 -0.34
CA ILE A 8 -17.30 -0.35 0.15
C ILE A 8 -15.92 0.22 0.54
N ALA A 9 -15.37 1.11 -0.29
CA ALA A 9 -14.08 1.73 -0.05
C ALA A 9 -14.08 2.62 1.22
N GLU A 10 -15.17 3.35 1.48
CA GLU A 10 -15.31 4.18 2.69
C GLU A 10 -15.34 3.30 3.95
N ILE A 11 -16.14 2.23 3.92
CA ILE A 11 -16.26 1.28 5.03
C ILE A 11 -14.90 0.61 5.33
N VAL A 12 -14.17 0.19 4.29
CA VAL A 12 -12.85 -0.44 4.45
C VAL A 12 -11.83 0.55 5.02
N ARG A 13 -11.83 1.81 4.56
CA ARG A 13 -10.93 2.85 5.11
C ARG A 13 -11.24 3.17 6.57
N ALA A 14 -12.52 3.31 6.91
CA ALA A 14 -12.95 3.56 8.29
C ALA A 14 -12.50 2.42 9.22
N GLN A 15 -12.74 1.17 8.82
CA GLN A 15 -12.30 0.02 9.60
C GLN A 15 -10.77 -0.05 9.72
N SER A 16 -10.03 0.17 8.64
CA SER A 16 -8.56 0.17 8.68
C SER A 16 -8.02 1.23 9.65
N ARG A 17 -8.70 2.38 9.73
CA ARG A 17 -8.33 3.44 10.67
C ARG A 17 -8.63 3.05 12.12
N ASP A 18 -9.77 2.42 12.38
CA ASP A 18 -10.10 1.89 13.70
C ASP A 18 -9.07 0.85 14.17
N GLU A 19 -8.63 -0.04 13.28
CA GLU A 19 -7.62 -1.05 13.59
C GLU A 19 -6.25 -0.44 13.94
N GLU A 20 -5.87 0.67 13.30
CA GLU A 20 -4.67 1.42 13.62
C GLU A 20 -4.71 1.99 15.05
N GLU A 21 -5.81 2.66 15.40
CA GLU A 21 -6.00 3.28 16.72
C GLU A 21 -6.08 2.23 17.83
N ILE A 22 -6.75 1.11 17.58
CA ILE A 22 -6.77 -0.04 18.49
C ILE A 22 -5.35 -0.60 18.68
N GLY A 23 -4.55 -0.67 17.63
CA GLY A 23 -3.14 -1.09 17.70
C GLY A 23 -2.27 -0.15 18.53
N LEU A 24 -2.47 1.16 18.41
CA LEU A 24 -1.79 2.16 19.24
C LEU A 24 -2.20 2.04 20.71
N LEU A 25 -3.50 1.86 20.98
CA LEU A 25 -4.02 1.62 22.31
C LEU A 25 -3.43 0.34 22.93
N GLN A 26 -3.36 -0.75 22.16
CA GLN A 26 -2.72 -1.99 22.58
C GLN A 26 -1.24 -1.78 22.92
N GLY A 27 -0.49 -1.04 22.09
CA GLY A 27 0.92 -0.74 22.35
C GLY A 27 1.13 0.03 23.66
N ARG A 28 0.27 1.03 23.92
CA ARG A 28 0.30 1.82 25.17
C ARG A 28 -0.07 0.97 26.38
N LEU A 29 -1.16 0.20 26.31
CA LEU A 29 -1.57 -0.71 27.38
C LEU A 29 -0.50 -1.76 27.67
N SER A 30 0.15 -2.30 26.63
CA SER A 30 1.25 -3.26 26.77
C SER A 30 2.37 -2.68 27.63
N ARG A 31 2.79 -1.45 27.31
CA ARG A 31 3.85 -0.74 28.03
C ARG A 31 3.47 -0.48 29.48
N VAL A 32 2.28 0.08 29.71
CA VAL A 32 1.77 0.39 31.05
C VAL A 32 1.68 -0.87 31.92
N ILE A 33 1.14 -1.97 31.38
CA ILE A 33 1.05 -3.23 32.14
C ILE A 33 2.44 -3.81 32.42
N LYS A 34 3.37 -3.71 31.47
CA LYS A 34 4.75 -4.18 31.66
C LYS A 34 5.47 -3.39 32.75
N GLU A 35 5.29 -2.08 32.78
CA GLU A 35 5.90 -1.17 33.77
C GLU A 35 5.26 -1.33 35.15
N LEU A 36 3.94 -1.46 35.25
CA LEU A 36 3.22 -1.53 36.53
C LEU A 36 3.17 -2.94 37.13
N ALA A 37 2.88 -3.96 36.32
CA ALA A 37 2.68 -5.32 36.81
C ALA A 37 3.92 -6.22 36.64
N GLY A 38 4.97 -5.70 35.99
CA GLY A 38 6.21 -6.43 35.71
C GLY A 38 6.10 -7.46 34.58
N GLN A 39 7.26 -7.94 34.13
CA GLN A 39 7.40 -8.83 32.96
C GLN A 39 6.57 -10.12 33.07
N ARG A 40 6.50 -10.72 34.27
CA ARG A 40 5.82 -12.01 34.50
C ARG A 40 4.31 -11.91 34.31
N ASN A 41 3.69 -10.85 34.85
CA ASN A 41 2.25 -10.63 34.71
C ASN A 41 1.91 -10.12 33.30
N TRP A 42 2.79 -9.32 32.70
CA TRP A 42 2.67 -8.90 31.32
C TRP A 42 2.58 -10.09 30.36
N LEU A 43 3.46 -11.10 30.49
CA LEU A 43 3.41 -12.31 29.66
C LEU A 43 2.08 -13.06 29.78
N ARG A 44 1.46 -13.05 30.96
CA ARG A 44 0.15 -13.70 31.17
C ARG A 44 -1.00 -12.94 30.50
N ILE A 45 -0.92 -11.61 30.46
CA ILE A 45 -1.99 -10.75 29.93
C ILE A 45 -1.81 -10.49 28.42
N TYR A 46 -0.59 -10.54 27.92
CA TYR A 46 -0.24 -10.23 26.53
C TYR A 46 -1.13 -10.91 25.46
N PRO A 47 -1.48 -12.21 25.57
CA PRO A 47 -2.36 -12.87 24.59
C PRO A 47 -3.77 -12.27 24.53
N HIS A 48 -4.24 -11.63 25.61
CA HIS A 48 -5.57 -11.04 25.71
C HIS A 48 -5.59 -9.54 25.40
N LEU A 49 -4.41 -8.93 25.26
CA LEU A 49 -4.26 -7.48 25.19
C LEU A 49 -4.97 -6.87 23.98
N GLN A 50 -4.97 -7.56 22.84
CA GLN A 50 -5.68 -7.13 21.65
C GLN A 50 -7.20 -7.07 21.90
N SER A 51 -7.77 -8.09 22.55
CA SER A 51 -9.20 -8.13 22.87
C SER A 51 -9.59 -7.09 23.91
N VAL A 52 -8.74 -6.87 24.93
CA VAL A 52 -8.93 -5.81 25.92
C VAL A 52 -8.92 -4.43 25.26
N SER A 53 -8.00 -4.19 24.33
CA SER A 53 -7.90 -2.92 23.60
C SER A 53 -9.14 -2.68 22.74
N LYS A 54 -9.63 -3.70 22.03
CA LYS A 54 -10.89 -3.64 21.28
C LYS A 54 -12.08 -3.35 22.19
N ALA A 55 -12.17 -4.03 23.34
CA ALA A 55 -13.23 -3.80 24.31
C ALA A 55 -13.24 -2.34 24.79
N LEU A 56 -12.09 -1.82 25.20
CA LEU A 56 -11.95 -0.45 25.68
C LEU A 56 -12.29 0.57 24.59
N TYR A 57 -11.77 0.36 23.38
CA TYR A 57 -12.01 1.26 22.25
C TYR A 57 -13.49 1.34 21.86
N TYR A 58 -14.14 0.19 21.62
CA TYR A 58 -15.54 0.17 21.23
C TYR A 58 -16.50 0.51 22.38
N SER A 59 -16.09 0.29 23.63
CA SER A 59 -16.86 0.77 24.78
C SER A 59 -16.81 2.29 24.91
N ALA A 60 -15.65 2.91 24.70
CA ALA A 60 -15.48 4.35 24.77
C ALA A 60 -16.12 5.11 23.61
N THR A 61 -16.31 4.44 22.46
CA THR A 61 -16.91 5.04 21.26
C THR A 61 -18.38 4.62 21.14
N LEU A 62 -18.63 3.41 20.65
CA LEU A 62 -19.96 2.92 20.29
C LEU A 62 -20.92 2.83 21.49
N LEU A 63 -20.49 2.27 22.64
CA LEU A 63 -21.39 2.18 23.80
C LEU A 63 -21.71 3.55 24.40
N SER A 64 -20.79 4.51 24.29
CA SER A 64 -21.00 5.92 24.66
C SER A 64 -21.83 6.69 23.64
N GLY A 65 -22.19 6.07 22.52
CA GLY A 65 -23.01 6.66 21.46
C GLY A 65 -22.28 7.66 20.57
N VAL A 66 -20.95 7.61 20.59
CA VAL A 66 -20.06 8.42 19.74
C VAL A 66 -19.60 7.57 18.55
N GLN A 67 -19.33 8.21 17.42
CA GLN A 67 -18.70 7.55 16.26
C GLN A 67 -17.33 6.99 16.63
N THR A 68 -16.91 5.94 15.94
CA THR A 68 -15.50 5.52 16.03
C THR A 68 -14.60 6.53 15.31
N LEU A 69 -13.30 6.56 15.62
CA LEU A 69 -12.36 7.47 14.96
C LEU A 69 -12.26 7.19 13.46
N GLY A 70 -12.42 5.93 13.05
CA GLY A 70 -12.50 5.55 11.64
C GLY A 70 -13.78 6.04 10.96
N GLU A 71 -14.92 5.95 11.66
CA GLU A 71 -16.19 6.51 11.19
C GLU A 71 -16.13 8.03 11.06
N GLU A 72 -15.52 8.73 12.02
CA GLU A 72 -15.30 10.18 11.99
C GLU A 72 -14.39 10.57 10.82
N TYR A 73 -13.30 9.83 10.60
CA TYR A 73 -12.33 10.07 9.53
C TYR A 73 -12.93 10.05 8.12
N VAL A 74 -13.97 9.23 7.89
CA VAL A 74 -14.64 9.09 6.59
C VAL A 74 -16.06 9.69 6.60
N HIS A 75 -16.46 10.37 7.68
CA HIS A 75 -17.79 10.93 7.86
C HIS A 75 -18.94 9.92 7.70
N LEU A 76 -18.76 8.72 8.25
CA LEU A 76 -19.77 7.65 8.27
C LEU A 76 -20.60 7.69 9.54
N ILE A 77 -21.91 7.48 9.43
CA ILE A 77 -22.83 7.34 10.57
C ILE A 77 -23.43 5.94 10.60
N GLU A 78 -23.57 5.40 11.82
CA GLU A 78 -24.32 4.17 12.04
C GLU A 78 -25.84 4.38 11.94
N SER A 79 -26.51 3.42 11.30
CA SER A 79 -27.96 3.37 11.20
C SER A 79 -28.49 1.97 11.48
N ASP A 80 -29.66 1.92 12.11
CA ASP A 80 -30.43 0.71 12.35
C ASP A 80 -31.20 0.31 11.08
N GLY A 81 -30.65 -0.63 10.33
CA GLY A 81 -31.28 -1.24 9.15
C GLY A 81 -31.85 -0.24 8.13
N LEU A 82 -33.12 -0.45 7.73
CA LEU A 82 -33.86 0.38 6.76
C LEU A 82 -34.40 1.69 7.35
N SER A 83 -34.38 1.84 8.69
CA SER A 83 -35.14 2.89 9.38
C SER A 83 -34.41 4.23 9.52
N ARG A 84 -33.15 4.34 9.06
CA ARG A 84 -32.30 5.56 9.12
C ARG A 84 -32.23 6.20 10.52
N ARG A 85 -32.47 5.43 11.58
CA ARG A 85 -32.36 5.84 12.98
C ARG A 85 -31.02 5.40 13.54
N LEU A 86 -30.51 6.10 14.57
CA LEU A 86 -29.32 5.65 15.29
C LEU A 86 -29.58 4.26 15.91
N PRO A 87 -28.62 3.33 15.86
CA PRO A 87 -28.74 2.03 16.50
C PRO A 87 -29.07 2.16 17.99
N SER A 88 -29.95 1.30 18.46
CA SER A 88 -30.25 1.21 19.89
C SER A 88 -29.00 0.85 20.69
N TRP A 89 -28.97 1.24 21.97
CA TRP A 89 -27.89 0.82 22.87
C TRP A 89 -27.75 -0.72 22.91
N ALA A 90 -28.86 -1.45 22.85
CA ALA A 90 -28.86 -2.92 22.81
C ALA A 90 -28.19 -3.47 21.53
N SER A 91 -28.43 -2.87 20.37
CA SER A 91 -27.78 -3.25 19.11
C SER A 91 -26.27 -2.99 19.16
N ARG A 92 -25.86 -1.84 19.69
CA ARG A 92 -24.44 -1.50 19.87
C ARG A 92 -23.76 -2.42 20.87
N PHE A 93 -24.41 -2.73 21.98
CA PHE A 93 -23.94 -3.70 22.95
C PHE A 93 -23.79 -5.10 22.34
N LEU A 94 -24.77 -5.56 21.57
CA LEU A 94 -24.72 -6.83 20.87
C LEU A 94 -23.55 -6.88 19.88
N PHE A 95 -23.29 -5.79 19.15
CA PHE A 95 -22.11 -5.68 18.30
C PHE A 95 -20.82 -5.87 19.09
N VAL A 96 -20.62 -5.10 20.18
CA VAL A 96 -19.38 -5.19 20.97
C VAL A 96 -19.22 -6.56 21.60
N ALA A 97 -20.30 -7.12 22.16
CA ALA A 97 -20.30 -8.44 22.78
C ALA A 97 -19.93 -9.54 21.78
N LEU A 98 -20.48 -9.51 20.56
CA LEU A 98 -20.14 -10.49 19.52
C LEU A 98 -18.74 -10.24 18.94
N HIS A 99 -18.38 -8.99 18.67
CA HIS A 99 -17.13 -8.65 18.00
C HIS A 99 -15.90 -8.94 18.87
N VAL A 100 -16.01 -8.73 20.18
CA VAL A 100 -14.92 -8.97 21.14
C VAL A 100 -15.07 -10.30 21.86
N GLY A 101 -16.29 -10.65 22.28
CA GLY A 101 -16.55 -11.82 23.12
C GLY A 101 -16.58 -13.14 22.35
N ALA A 102 -17.15 -13.18 21.13
CA ALA A 102 -17.29 -14.44 20.40
C ALA A 102 -15.95 -15.13 20.07
N PRO A 103 -14.89 -14.42 19.64
CA PRO A 103 -13.58 -15.02 19.44
C PRO A 103 -13.02 -15.66 20.72
N ILE A 104 -13.13 -14.98 21.86
CA ILE A 104 -12.64 -15.48 23.16
C ILE A 104 -13.43 -16.71 23.60
N LEU A 105 -14.76 -16.65 23.54
CA LEU A 105 -15.63 -17.75 23.93
C LEU A 105 -15.42 -18.98 23.04
N SER A 106 -15.23 -18.78 21.74
CA SER A 106 -14.94 -19.86 20.80
C SER A 106 -13.62 -20.55 21.13
N GLN A 107 -12.57 -19.79 21.47
CA GLN A 107 -11.27 -20.33 21.83
C GLN A 107 -11.33 -21.12 23.14
N ILE A 108 -11.97 -20.55 24.18
CA ILE A 108 -12.16 -21.24 25.47
C ILE A 108 -13.00 -22.51 25.29
N GLY A 109 -14.07 -22.45 24.50
CA GLY A 109 -14.94 -23.59 24.21
C GLY A 109 -14.20 -24.72 23.51
N LEU A 110 -13.45 -24.40 22.45
CA LEU A 110 -12.65 -25.38 21.72
C LEU A 110 -11.54 -25.97 22.59
N GLN A 111 -10.86 -25.15 23.41
CA GLN A 111 -9.81 -25.62 24.30
C GLN A 111 -10.36 -26.54 25.41
N LYS A 112 -11.52 -26.21 25.99
CA LYS A 112 -12.20 -27.07 26.97
C LYS A 112 -12.69 -28.38 26.35
N ALA A 113 -13.18 -28.33 25.11
CA ALA A 113 -13.62 -29.51 24.38
C ALA A 113 -12.43 -30.44 24.09
N GLU A 114 -11.32 -29.88 23.60
CA GLU A 114 -10.07 -30.59 23.36
C GLU A 114 -9.51 -31.21 24.65
N SER A 115 -9.44 -30.45 25.75
CA SER A 115 -8.93 -30.96 27.03
C SER A 115 -9.79 -32.07 27.63
N ARG A 116 -11.12 -32.01 27.42
CA ARG A 116 -12.03 -33.09 27.84
C ARG A 116 -11.85 -34.33 26.99
N LEU A 117 -11.69 -34.18 25.67
CA LEU A 117 -11.51 -35.31 24.75
C LEU A 117 -10.14 -35.97 24.89
N SER A 118 -9.10 -35.22 25.25
CA SER A 118 -7.74 -35.73 25.46
C SER A 118 -7.57 -36.47 26.79
N HIS A 119 -8.48 -36.29 27.76
CA HIS A 119 -8.37 -36.92 29.07
C HIS A 119 -8.69 -38.42 28.99
N PRO A 120 -7.83 -39.33 29.49
CA PRO A 120 -8.02 -40.78 29.36
C PRO A 120 -9.34 -41.31 29.93
N SER A 121 -9.83 -40.68 31.01
CA SER A 121 -11.03 -41.05 31.76
C SER A 121 -12.35 -40.58 31.13
N THR A 122 -12.32 -39.90 29.99
CA THR A 122 -13.54 -39.40 29.35
C THR A 122 -14.28 -40.53 28.63
N ASN A 123 -15.38 -40.97 29.25
CA ASN A 123 -16.18 -42.12 28.80
C ASN A 123 -17.20 -41.77 27.70
N SER A 124 -17.65 -40.52 27.61
CA SER A 124 -18.55 -40.05 26.55
C SER A 124 -18.31 -38.58 26.18
N PHE A 125 -18.62 -38.21 24.94
CA PHE A 125 -18.59 -36.83 24.47
C PHE A 125 -19.76 -36.59 23.51
N LEU A 126 -20.54 -35.52 23.74
CA LEU A 126 -21.75 -35.20 22.97
C LEU A 126 -22.73 -36.38 22.82
N GLY A 127 -22.89 -37.19 23.87
CA GLY A 127 -23.81 -38.35 23.88
C GLY A 127 -23.26 -39.62 23.22
N ILE A 128 -22.04 -39.61 22.68
CA ILE A 128 -21.39 -40.79 22.10
C ILE A 128 -20.40 -41.41 23.10
N GLU A 129 -20.46 -42.72 23.31
CA GLU A 129 -19.50 -43.45 24.14
C GLU A 129 -18.12 -43.55 23.47
N LEU A 130 -17.07 -43.23 24.21
CA LEU A 130 -15.68 -43.15 23.75
C LEU A 130 -14.79 -44.26 24.32
N ARG A 131 -15.24 -44.98 25.36
CA ARG A 131 -14.41 -45.94 26.12
C ARG A 131 -13.91 -47.12 25.28
N HIS A 132 -14.70 -47.57 24.31
CA HIS A 132 -14.37 -48.71 23.43
C HIS A 132 -14.18 -48.29 21.97
N ASN A 133 -14.14 -46.99 21.67
CA ASN A 133 -14.08 -46.47 20.30
C ASN A 133 -13.00 -45.38 20.14
N PRO A 134 -11.71 -45.77 20.03
CA PRO A 134 -10.61 -44.82 19.89
C PRO A 134 -10.69 -44.02 18.57
N LYS A 135 -11.26 -44.60 17.51
CA LYS A 135 -11.48 -43.92 16.23
C LYS A 135 -12.46 -42.75 16.38
N ALA A 136 -13.55 -42.92 17.11
CA ALA A 136 -14.49 -41.83 17.39
C ALA A 136 -13.83 -40.68 18.14
N ARG A 137 -12.99 -40.97 19.14
CA ARG A 137 -12.22 -39.95 19.87
C ARG A 137 -11.29 -39.17 18.93
N GLN A 138 -10.57 -39.86 18.05
CA GLN A 138 -9.69 -39.22 17.07
C GLN A 138 -10.47 -38.36 16.06
N SER A 139 -11.64 -38.82 15.60
CA SER A 139 -12.51 -38.05 14.72
C SER A 139 -13.06 -36.78 15.38
N PHE A 140 -13.36 -36.79 16.68
CA PHE A 140 -13.77 -35.59 17.39
C PHE A 140 -12.63 -34.59 17.56
N LEU A 141 -11.40 -35.06 17.82
CA LEU A 141 -10.22 -34.20 17.88
C LEU A 141 -9.92 -33.58 16.52
N SER A 142 -9.93 -34.37 15.43
CA SER A 142 -9.73 -33.84 14.08
C SER A 142 -10.83 -32.87 13.67
N LEU A 143 -12.07 -33.08 14.11
CA LEU A 143 -13.16 -32.12 13.91
C LEU A 143 -12.92 -30.79 14.62
N ILE A 144 -12.43 -30.81 15.87
CA ILE A 144 -12.08 -29.59 16.62
C ILE A 144 -10.94 -28.85 15.93
N GLU A 145 -9.90 -29.56 15.48
CA GLU A 145 -8.80 -28.97 14.71
C GLU A 145 -9.30 -28.39 13.38
N TRP A 146 -10.18 -29.11 12.67
CA TRP A 146 -10.78 -28.63 11.44
C TRP A 146 -11.60 -27.36 11.69
N ILE A 147 -12.43 -27.30 12.74
CA ILE A 147 -13.19 -26.09 13.11
C ILE A 147 -12.24 -24.92 13.39
N ARG A 148 -11.16 -25.16 14.15
CA ARG A 148 -10.18 -24.14 14.56
C ARG A 148 -9.39 -23.57 13.37
N PHE A 149 -8.85 -24.44 12.52
CA PHE A 149 -7.90 -24.06 11.48
C PHE A 149 -8.51 -23.88 10.09
N THR A 150 -9.66 -24.51 9.83
CA THR A 150 -10.32 -24.46 8.51
C THR A 150 -11.71 -23.84 8.58
N GLY A 151 -12.59 -24.32 9.45
CA GLY A 151 -13.99 -23.89 9.52
C GLY A 151 -14.16 -22.39 9.79
N ILE A 152 -13.67 -21.90 10.92
CA ILE A 152 -13.79 -20.49 11.31
C ILE A 152 -13.11 -19.56 10.28
N PRO A 153 -11.87 -19.81 9.82
CA PRO A 153 -11.24 -18.99 8.79
C PRO A 153 -12.00 -18.96 7.45
N GLN A 154 -12.52 -20.10 6.99
CA GLN A 154 -13.28 -20.15 5.73
C GLN A 154 -14.62 -19.41 5.85
N LEU A 155 -15.30 -19.52 6.99
CA LEU A 155 -16.52 -18.77 7.25
C LEU A 155 -16.26 -17.26 7.26
N HIS A 156 -15.13 -16.83 7.82
CA HIS A 156 -14.71 -15.43 7.75
C HIS A 156 -14.43 -14.97 6.32
N ARG A 157 -13.70 -15.77 5.52
CA ARG A 157 -13.44 -15.47 4.10
C ARG A 157 -14.73 -15.37 3.28
N LEU A 158 -15.66 -16.29 3.50
CA LEU A 158 -16.97 -16.27 2.84
C LEU A 158 -17.74 -15.00 3.20
N HIS A 159 -17.76 -14.61 4.48
CA HIS A 159 -18.41 -13.36 4.92
C HIS A 159 -17.77 -12.13 4.24
N VAL A 160 -16.44 -12.07 4.17
CA VAL A 160 -15.71 -10.98 3.49
C VAL A 160 -16.03 -10.96 1.99
N ALA A 161 -16.10 -12.11 1.33
CA ALA A 161 -16.52 -12.20 -0.07
C ALA A 161 -17.95 -11.67 -0.28
N VAL A 162 -18.88 -12.07 0.58
CA VAL A 162 -20.26 -11.55 0.57
C VAL A 162 -20.28 -10.03 0.82
N PHE A 163 -19.41 -9.51 1.68
CA PHE A 163 -19.26 -8.07 1.86
C PHE A 163 -18.82 -7.35 0.58
N TYR A 164 -17.83 -7.86 -0.16
CA TYR A 164 -17.39 -7.23 -1.41
C TYR A 164 -18.44 -7.29 -2.53
N VAL A 165 -19.37 -8.25 -2.49
CA VAL A 165 -20.45 -8.36 -3.48
C VAL A 165 -21.64 -7.46 -3.13
N PHE A 166 -22.04 -7.39 -1.86
CA PHE A 166 -23.29 -6.73 -1.45
C PHE A 166 -23.10 -5.42 -0.66
N GLY A 167 -21.87 -5.11 -0.23
CA GLY A 167 -21.46 -3.84 0.41
C GLY A 167 -22.09 -3.50 1.76
N ALA A 168 -22.98 -4.33 2.31
CA ALA A 168 -23.84 -3.92 3.42
C ALA A 168 -23.19 -4.01 4.83
N TYR A 169 -22.30 -4.96 5.08
CA TYR A 169 -21.76 -5.23 6.43
C TYR A 169 -20.33 -5.79 6.37
N TYR A 170 -19.33 -5.01 6.81
CA TYR A 170 -17.94 -5.45 6.88
C TYR A 170 -17.69 -6.50 7.97
N ASN A 171 -18.28 -6.31 9.16
CA ASN A 171 -18.16 -7.24 10.28
C ASN A 171 -19.40 -8.13 10.42
N LEU A 172 -19.20 -9.44 10.64
CA LEU A 172 -20.31 -10.37 10.91
C LEU A 172 -21.10 -9.96 12.15
N SER A 173 -20.44 -9.41 13.17
CA SER A 173 -21.07 -8.85 14.36
C SER A 173 -21.97 -7.64 14.05
N ARG A 174 -21.60 -6.77 13.09
CA ARG A 174 -22.46 -5.65 12.66
C ARG A 174 -23.70 -6.16 11.92
N ARG A 175 -23.53 -7.22 11.13
CA ARG A 175 -24.66 -7.90 10.45
C ARG A 175 -25.63 -8.50 11.48
N ALA A 176 -25.13 -9.21 12.47
CA ALA A 176 -25.95 -9.78 13.54
C ALA A 176 -26.64 -8.71 14.39
N ALA A 177 -25.99 -7.56 14.60
CA ALA A 177 -26.54 -6.41 15.32
C ALA A 177 -27.46 -5.50 14.47
N GLY A 178 -27.60 -5.76 13.16
CA GLY A 178 -28.41 -4.94 12.25
C GLY A 178 -27.81 -3.56 11.90
N ILE A 179 -26.57 -3.28 12.29
CA ILE A 179 -25.95 -1.96 12.17
C ILE A 179 -25.37 -1.75 10.76
N ARG A 180 -25.89 -0.78 10.01
CA ARG A 180 -25.40 -0.35 8.70
C ARG A 180 -24.67 0.99 8.80
N LEU A 181 -23.76 1.24 7.87
CA LEU A 181 -23.07 2.51 7.74
C LEU A 181 -23.65 3.33 6.59
N ILE A 182 -23.82 4.62 6.83
CA ILE A 182 -24.38 5.60 5.91
C ILE A 182 -23.36 6.73 5.73
N SER A 183 -23.17 7.21 4.51
CA SER A 183 -22.28 8.32 4.18
C SER A 183 -23.07 9.61 3.94
N PHE A 184 -22.45 10.75 4.23
CA PHE A 184 -22.96 12.08 3.85
C PHE A 184 -22.51 12.52 2.46
N SER A 185 -21.54 11.83 1.87
CA SER A 185 -21.00 12.12 0.55
C SER A 185 -21.84 11.43 -0.53
N ALA A 186 -22.17 12.15 -1.60
CA ALA A 186 -22.84 11.56 -2.76
C ALA A 186 -21.91 10.54 -3.42
N GLN A 187 -22.45 9.37 -3.76
CA GLN A 187 -21.69 8.27 -4.37
C GLN A 187 -21.06 8.71 -5.68
N SER A 188 -19.78 8.33 -5.87
CA SER A 188 -18.98 8.74 -7.02
C SER A 188 -19.18 7.86 -8.26
N ASN A 189 -19.84 6.71 -8.11
CA ASN A 189 -20.14 5.78 -9.20
C ASN A 189 -21.51 5.10 -9.00
N LEU A 190 -22.27 5.04 -10.10
CA LEU A 190 -23.67 4.59 -10.29
C LEU A 190 -24.72 5.71 -10.15
N GLN A 191 -25.43 5.97 -11.25
CA GLN A 191 -26.63 6.83 -11.29
C GLN A 191 -27.60 6.44 -10.16
N ALA A 192 -27.72 7.30 -9.16
CA ALA A 192 -28.74 7.16 -8.14
C ALA A 192 -30.12 7.38 -8.79
N LYS A 193 -30.96 6.34 -8.82
CA LYS A 193 -32.41 6.54 -8.94
C LYS A 193 -32.86 7.36 -7.72
N PRO A 194 -33.52 8.52 -7.91
CA PRO A 194 -34.01 9.30 -6.78
C PRO A 194 -35.20 8.56 -6.16
N THR A 195 -35.08 8.13 -4.91
CA THR A 195 -36.25 7.83 -4.08
C THR A 195 -36.71 9.14 -3.40
N LEU A 196 -37.86 9.65 -3.85
CA LEU A 196 -38.66 10.80 -3.38
C LEU A 196 -38.97 10.80 -1.85
N PRO A 197 -39.54 11.88 -1.28
CA PRO A 197 -38.97 13.21 -1.06
C PRO A 197 -38.75 13.50 0.45
N SER A 198 -38.14 14.65 0.70
CA SER A 198 -37.79 15.26 2.00
C SER A 198 -38.83 15.16 3.13
N VAL A 199 -38.38 14.71 4.31
CA VAL A 199 -38.88 15.21 5.60
C VAL A 199 -37.70 15.64 6.45
N VAL A 200 -37.59 16.95 6.62
CA VAL A 200 -36.77 17.59 7.65
C VAL A 200 -37.52 17.44 8.97
N GLN A 201 -36.95 16.68 9.91
CA GLN A 201 -37.15 16.93 11.34
C GLN A 201 -35.78 16.89 12.02
N VAL A 202 -35.18 18.08 12.12
CA VAL A 202 -34.18 18.37 13.14
C VAL A 202 -34.92 18.35 14.47
N LEU A 203 -34.79 17.25 15.23
CA LEU A 203 -35.20 17.22 16.63
C LEU A 203 -33.97 17.36 17.51
N ASP A 204 -33.82 18.58 17.99
CA ASP A 204 -33.04 18.97 19.16
C ASP A 204 -33.39 18.08 20.36
N LEU A 205 -32.49 17.16 20.71
CA LEU A 205 -32.55 16.34 21.92
C LEU A 205 -31.44 16.75 22.90
N SER A 206 -31.28 18.06 23.13
CA SER A 206 -30.62 18.56 24.35
C SER A 206 -31.53 18.55 25.59
N ARG A 207 -32.78 18.06 25.51
CA ARG A 207 -33.69 18.00 26.67
C ARG A 207 -34.63 16.80 26.63
N LYS A 208 -34.19 15.65 27.17
CA LYS A 208 -35.01 14.67 27.92
C LYS A 208 -34.20 13.40 28.22
N THR A 209 -33.31 13.49 29.21
CA THR A 209 -32.99 12.35 30.07
C THR A 209 -33.14 12.82 31.50
N LYS A 210 -34.16 12.30 32.19
CA LYS A 210 -34.32 12.47 33.64
C LYS A 210 -33.05 11.96 34.33
N PRO A 211 -32.53 12.62 35.39
CA PRO A 211 -31.46 12.04 36.18
C PRO A 211 -32.06 10.83 36.91
N LEU A 212 -31.62 9.62 36.56
CA LEU A 212 -31.76 8.50 37.49
C LEU A 212 -30.75 8.75 38.61
N GLY A 213 -31.27 8.73 39.83
CA GLY A 213 -30.61 9.22 41.03
C GLY A 213 -29.34 8.48 41.39
N ASN A 214 -28.53 9.20 42.16
CA ASN A 214 -27.38 8.72 42.91
C ASN A 214 -27.77 7.56 43.84
N SER A 215 -27.59 6.32 43.39
CA SER A 215 -27.18 5.19 44.24
C SER A 215 -26.68 4.08 43.32
N LEU A 216 -25.72 3.27 43.80
CA LEU A 216 -25.03 2.17 43.09
C LEU A 216 -23.77 2.52 42.30
N TRP A 217 -22.84 3.28 42.89
CA TRP A 217 -21.41 3.08 42.63
C TRP A 217 -20.60 3.42 43.89
N THR A 218 -20.59 2.53 44.88
CA THR A 218 -19.49 2.45 45.86
C THR A 218 -18.49 1.41 45.32
N PRO A 219 -17.22 1.77 45.08
CA PRO A 219 -16.20 0.81 44.70
C PRO A 219 -15.69 0.07 45.94
N VAL A 220 -15.82 -1.26 45.94
CA VAL A 220 -14.99 -2.12 46.79
C VAL A 220 -13.60 -2.16 46.16
N LEU A 221 -12.69 -1.31 46.66
CA LEU A 221 -11.27 -1.40 46.38
C LEU A 221 -10.52 -1.27 47.72
N LEU A 222 -10.08 -2.42 48.24
CA LEU A 222 -9.00 -2.46 49.22
C LEU A 222 -7.67 -2.31 48.46
N GLY A 223 -6.96 -1.23 48.77
CA GLY A 223 -5.50 -1.13 48.82
C GLY A 223 -4.71 -1.43 47.54
N LEU A 224 -4.20 -0.37 46.91
CA LEU A 224 -2.77 -0.18 46.59
C LEU A 224 -2.57 1.22 46.00
N HIS A 225 -1.90 2.09 46.78
CA HIS A 225 -1.42 3.40 46.35
C HIS A 225 -0.33 3.25 45.28
N THR A 226 -0.40 4.05 44.20
CA THR A 226 0.75 4.78 43.60
C THR A 226 0.27 5.64 42.41
N GLY A 227 0.84 6.85 42.31
CA GLY A 227 0.32 8.02 41.59
C GLY A 227 0.28 8.00 40.04
N ALA A 228 0.28 6.84 39.37
CA ALA A 228 0.21 6.80 37.90
C ALA A 228 -1.24 6.86 37.35
N LEU A 229 -2.23 6.42 38.14
CA LEU A 229 -3.66 6.55 37.79
C LEU A 229 -4.16 7.99 37.90
N SER A 230 -3.51 8.84 38.70
CA SER A 230 -3.92 10.24 38.83
C SER A 230 -3.57 11.02 37.56
N GLU A 231 -2.43 10.80 36.91
CA GLU A 231 -2.09 11.45 35.64
C GLU A 231 -3.00 11.01 34.48
N PHE A 232 -3.41 9.75 34.44
CA PHE A 232 -4.34 9.27 33.41
C PHE A 232 -5.75 9.85 33.60
N VAL A 233 -6.23 9.93 34.85
CA VAL A 233 -7.49 10.60 35.19
C VAL A 233 -7.39 12.12 35.02
N LEU A 234 -6.21 12.73 35.25
CA LEU A 234 -5.96 14.15 35.05
C LEU A 234 -5.91 14.51 33.56
N LEU A 235 -5.30 13.67 32.71
CA LEU A 235 -5.30 13.83 31.24
C LEU A 235 -6.70 13.63 30.65
N LEU A 236 -7.48 12.67 31.18
CA LEU A 236 -8.88 12.49 30.79
C LEU A 236 -9.73 13.70 31.26
N ARG A 237 -9.51 14.20 32.48
CA ARG A 237 -10.20 15.39 33.03
C ARG A 237 -9.80 16.68 32.30
N LEU A 238 -8.52 16.86 31.95
CA LEU A 238 -8.00 18.04 31.27
C LEU A 238 -8.46 18.13 29.81
N ARG A 239 -8.75 16.98 29.16
CA ARG A 239 -9.39 16.96 27.83
C ARG A 239 -10.93 16.99 27.87
N LEU A 240 -11.55 16.51 28.94
CA LEU A 240 -13.00 16.65 29.14
C LEU A 240 -13.38 18.09 29.56
N SER A 241 -12.49 18.82 30.23
CA SER A 241 -12.68 20.24 30.54
C SER A 241 -12.37 21.18 29.37
N SER A 242 -11.51 20.79 28.43
CA SER A 242 -11.27 21.54 27.18
C SER A 242 -12.37 21.37 26.12
N LEU A 243 -13.40 20.55 26.39
CA LEU A 243 -14.58 20.35 25.53
C LEU A 243 -15.88 20.89 26.16
N SER A 244 -15.81 21.51 27.35
CA SER A 244 -16.98 22.08 28.04
C SER A 244 -16.90 23.60 28.30
N ALA A 245 -16.05 24.32 27.58
CA ALA A 245 -15.95 25.79 27.66
C ALA A 245 -16.17 26.47 26.29
N MET A 246 -17.37 26.30 25.74
CA MET A 246 -18.04 27.33 24.94
C MET A 246 -19.56 27.21 25.14
N PRO A 247 -20.19 28.08 25.93
CA PRO A 247 -21.64 28.09 26.04
C PRO A 247 -22.21 28.99 24.93
N ILE A 248 -22.66 28.40 23.83
CA ILE A 248 -23.66 29.08 22.98
C ILE A 248 -25.02 28.69 23.56
N ARG A 249 -25.53 29.51 24.48
CA ARG A 249 -26.95 29.53 24.85
C ARG A 249 -27.60 30.77 24.27
N LEU A 250 -28.35 30.56 23.19
CA LEU A 250 -29.44 31.44 22.78
C LEU A 250 -30.48 31.48 23.90
N ARG A 251 -30.71 32.66 24.47
CA ARG A 251 -31.86 32.95 25.32
C ARG A 251 -32.57 34.18 24.76
N ALA A 252 -33.72 33.97 24.15
CA ALA A 252 -34.68 35.03 23.89
C ALA A 252 -35.40 35.35 25.22
N ALA A 253 -35.32 36.59 25.67
CA ALA A 253 -36.23 37.17 26.66
C ALA A 253 -36.23 38.70 26.53
N SER A 254 -37.34 39.20 25.99
CA SER A 254 -38.12 40.36 26.46
C SER A 254 -37.42 41.59 27.06
N ASN A 255 -37.73 42.74 26.48
CA ASN A 255 -38.03 44.03 27.13
C ASN A 255 -37.30 44.35 28.45
N ARG A 256 -36.36 45.29 28.38
CA ARG A 256 -36.39 46.62 29.03
C ARG A 256 -35.03 47.32 28.86
N SER A 257 -35.06 48.52 28.29
CA SER A 257 -34.07 49.60 28.46
C SER A 257 -33.83 49.87 29.96
N PRO A 258 -32.66 50.37 30.40
CA PRO A 258 -32.07 51.63 29.94
C PRO A 258 -30.53 51.59 29.79
N LEU A 259 -29.94 52.71 29.37
CA LEU A 259 -28.52 53.00 29.13
C LEU A 259 -28.07 52.91 27.66
N GLN A 260 -28.72 53.73 26.81
CA GLN A 260 -27.95 54.69 26.02
C GLN A 260 -27.69 55.90 26.95
N PRO A 261 -26.52 56.59 26.94
CA PRO A 261 -25.89 57.10 25.72
C PRO A 261 -24.35 57.25 25.79
N ILE A 262 -23.59 56.40 25.10
CA ILE A 262 -22.27 56.78 24.57
C ILE A 262 -22.20 56.13 23.19
N ILE A 263 -21.71 56.86 22.18
CA ILE A 263 -21.75 56.55 20.74
C ILE A 263 -22.96 57.19 20.03
N ARG A 264 -23.02 58.52 20.10
CA ARG A 264 -23.56 59.34 19.00
C ARG A 264 -22.56 60.40 18.49
N GLN A 265 -21.27 60.20 18.74
CA GLN A 265 -20.23 61.20 18.41
C GLN A 265 -19.02 60.70 17.62
N LEU A 266 -18.99 59.45 17.15
CA LEU A 266 -17.86 58.95 16.35
C LEU A 266 -18.29 58.38 14.99
N SER A 267 -19.33 58.99 14.38
CA SER A 267 -19.68 58.77 12.97
C SER A 267 -19.32 60.00 12.15
N SER A 268 -18.02 60.24 11.94
CA SER A 268 -17.52 60.73 10.66
C SER A 268 -16.01 60.53 10.61
N LYS A 269 -15.52 59.97 9.50
CA LYS A 269 -14.12 59.69 9.17
C LYS A 269 -13.54 58.39 9.74
N SER A 270 -13.60 57.35 8.94
CA SER A 270 -12.59 56.30 8.91
C SER A 270 -12.73 55.54 7.59
N ASP A 271 -11.63 55.56 6.83
CA ASP A 271 -11.44 54.90 5.56
C ASP A 271 -11.75 53.39 5.64
N LYS A 272 -12.39 52.89 4.59
CA LYS A 272 -12.65 51.47 4.39
C LYS A 272 -11.38 50.79 3.85
N ALA A 273 -10.60 50.19 4.75
CA ALA A 273 -9.89 48.97 4.41
C ALA A 273 -10.94 47.84 4.26
N PRO A 274 -10.94 47.06 3.15
CA PRO A 274 -11.80 45.89 3.08
C PRO A 274 -11.12 44.69 3.74
N LEU A 275 -11.54 44.39 4.97
CA LEU A 275 -11.56 43.03 5.52
C LEU A 275 -12.98 42.49 5.33
N CYS A 276 -13.18 41.60 4.36
CA CYS A 276 -14.24 40.58 4.41
C CYS A 276 -13.94 39.44 3.44
N GLY A 277 -14.28 38.24 3.87
CA GLY A 277 -13.89 36.96 3.29
C GLY A 277 -14.18 36.82 1.80
N SER A 278 -13.17 36.33 1.10
CA SER A 278 -13.30 35.77 -0.23
C SER A 278 -14.20 34.52 -0.17
N PRO A 279 -15.03 34.25 -1.19
CA PRO A 279 -15.64 32.94 -1.36
C PRO A 279 -14.52 31.90 -1.41
N VAL A 280 -14.79 30.66 -0.96
CA VAL A 280 -13.89 29.51 -1.10
C VAL A 280 -13.26 29.58 -2.47
N SER A 281 -12.00 30.00 -2.52
CA SER A 281 -11.23 30.07 -3.75
C SER A 281 -11.19 28.66 -4.28
N TYR A 282 -11.75 28.46 -5.47
CA TYR A 282 -11.42 27.30 -6.29
C TYR A 282 -9.91 27.12 -6.17
N VAL A 283 -9.45 26.04 -5.52
CA VAL A 283 -8.03 25.69 -5.53
C VAL A 283 -7.73 25.52 -7.01
N GLN A 284 -7.03 26.49 -7.61
CA GLN A 284 -6.54 26.35 -8.97
C GLN A 284 -5.62 25.13 -8.92
N ARG A 285 -6.11 23.99 -9.42
CA ARG A 285 -5.29 22.78 -9.50
C ARG A 285 -4.08 23.14 -10.33
N VAL A 286 -2.90 22.93 -9.76
CA VAL A 286 -1.66 23.14 -10.50
C VAL A 286 -1.65 22.19 -11.70
N HIS A 287 -1.59 22.74 -12.90
CA HIS A 287 -1.49 21.93 -14.11
C HIS A 287 -0.04 21.47 -14.28
N PHE A 288 0.19 20.17 -14.13
CA PHE A 288 1.49 19.57 -14.38
C PHE A 288 1.56 19.06 -15.82
N PRO A 289 2.54 19.52 -16.63
CA PRO A 289 2.74 18.99 -17.97
C PRO A 289 3.14 17.51 -17.92
N PRO A 290 2.82 16.71 -18.96
CA PRO A 290 3.18 15.30 -19.00
C PRO A 290 4.70 15.13 -19.09
N ILE A 291 5.28 14.64 -18.00
CA ILE A 291 6.68 14.24 -17.88
C ILE A 291 6.73 12.76 -17.50
N TYR A 292 7.44 11.96 -18.31
CA TYR A 292 7.66 10.54 -18.12
C TYR A 292 9.03 10.30 -17.50
N PHE A 293 9.09 9.55 -16.41
CA PHE A 293 10.36 9.18 -15.77
C PHE A 293 10.46 7.67 -15.56
N SER A 294 11.57 7.07 -15.97
CA SER A 294 11.88 5.68 -15.65
C SER A 294 13.36 5.47 -15.37
N GLY A 295 13.68 4.46 -14.55
CA GLY A 295 15.05 4.16 -14.15
C GLY A 295 15.39 2.68 -14.31
N ILE A 296 16.66 2.38 -14.63
CA ILE A 296 17.20 1.01 -14.70
C ILE A 296 18.54 0.89 -13.97
N GLN A 297 18.69 -0.15 -13.16
CA GLN A 297 19.94 -0.40 -12.42
C GLN A 297 21.05 -0.86 -13.37
N PRO A 298 22.28 -0.31 -13.25
CA PRO A 298 23.43 -0.76 -14.01
C PRO A 298 23.85 -2.16 -13.54
N THR A 299 23.50 -3.16 -14.33
CA THR A 299 23.78 -4.58 -14.02
C THR A 299 24.65 -5.23 -15.10
N GLY A 300 25.36 -4.44 -15.91
CA GLY A 300 26.04 -4.89 -17.13
C GLY A 300 25.07 -5.07 -18.30
N THR A 301 25.37 -5.95 -19.25
CA THR A 301 24.53 -6.17 -20.45
C THR A 301 23.13 -6.66 -20.09
N PRO A 302 22.04 -5.98 -20.49
CA PRO A 302 20.67 -6.46 -20.25
C PRO A 302 20.44 -7.85 -20.83
N HIS A 303 19.57 -8.63 -20.19
CA HIS A 303 19.05 -9.86 -20.79
C HIS A 303 17.71 -9.61 -21.48
N ILE A 304 17.23 -10.59 -22.25
CA ILE A 304 16.01 -10.43 -23.04
C ILE A 304 14.78 -10.06 -22.22
N GLY A 305 14.67 -10.59 -21.00
CA GLY A 305 13.62 -10.19 -20.07
C GLY A 305 13.64 -8.69 -19.68
N ASN A 306 14.81 -8.04 -19.64
CA ASN A 306 14.90 -6.60 -19.42
C ASN A 306 14.50 -5.83 -20.69
N TYR A 307 14.94 -6.32 -21.85
CA TYR A 307 14.63 -5.70 -23.13
C TYR A 307 13.13 -5.69 -23.41
N LEU A 308 12.48 -6.86 -23.38
CA LEU A 308 11.04 -6.97 -23.64
C LEU A 308 10.19 -6.33 -22.54
N GLY A 309 10.68 -6.35 -21.29
CA GLY A 309 9.92 -5.84 -20.15
C GLY A 309 9.95 -4.31 -19.98
N PHE A 310 11.04 -3.65 -20.37
CA PHE A 310 11.23 -2.21 -20.09
C PHE A 310 11.81 -1.43 -21.28
N ILE A 311 12.90 -1.92 -21.89
CA ILE A 311 13.64 -1.14 -22.88
C ILE A 311 12.85 -0.98 -24.19
N ARG A 312 12.30 -2.07 -24.74
CA ARG A 312 11.45 -2.02 -25.94
C ARG A 312 10.22 -1.14 -25.75
N PRO A 313 9.48 -1.24 -24.62
CA PRO A 313 8.44 -0.26 -24.29
C PRO A 313 8.92 1.19 -24.28
N TRP A 314 10.12 1.50 -23.76
CA TRP A 314 10.65 2.85 -23.80
C TRP A 314 10.94 3.35 -25.21
N VAL A 315 11.49 2.49 -26.08
CA VAL A 315 11.73 2.82 -27.49
C VAL A 315 10.41 3.08 -28.22
N GLN A 316 9.39 2.28 -27.95
CA GLN A 316 8.04 2.49 -28.49
C GLN A 316 7.42 3.80 -27.99
N LEU A 317 7.54 4.11 -26.69
CA LEU A 317 7.05 5.38 -26.13
C LEU A 317 7.73 6.59 -26.75
N GLN A 318 9.05 6.55 -27.00
CA GLN A 318 9.76 7.64 -27.67
C GLN A 318 9.23 7.94 -29.09
N GLN A 319 8.67 6.94 -29.75
CA GLN A 319 8.11 7.04 -31.10
C GLN A 319 6.64 7.49 -31.10
N THR A 320 5.86 7.07 -30.11
CA THR A 320 4.41 7.34 -30.05
C THR A 320 4.07 8.63 -29.31
N LEU A 321 4.91 9.07 -28.36
CA LEU A 321 4.67 10.30 -27.62
C LEU A 321 4.85 11.55 -28.51
N PRO A 322 4.02 12.59 -28.31
CA PRO A 322 4.19 13.88 -28.95
C PRO A 322 5.62 14.42 -28.80
N LYS A 323 6.14 15.12 -29.80
CA LYS A 323 7.56 15.52 -29.84
C LYS A 323 7.99 16.46 -28.71
N ASP A 324 7.04 17.18 -28.15
CA ASP A 324 7.18 18.11 -27.02
C ASP A 324 7.01 17.43 -25.66
N THR A 325 6.56 16.17 -25.62
CA THR A 325 6.44 15.42 -24.36
C THR A 325 7.81 15.03 -23.83
N ARG A 326 8.03 15.32 -22.54
CA ARG A 326 9.32 15.07 -21.91
C ARG A 326 9.42 13.63 -21.43
N MET A 327 10.46 12.94 -21.89
CA MET A 327 10.82 11.60 -21.43
C MET A 327 12.21 11.63 -20.80
N ILE A 328 12.32 11.10 -19.59
CA ILE A 328 13.53 11.11 -18.78
C ILE A 328 13.85 9.67 -18.39
N LEU A 329 15.07 9.24 -18.72
CA LEU A 329 15.59 7.91 -18.43
C LEU A 329 16.84 8.04 -17.57
N SER A 330 16.90 7.28 -16.49
CA SER A 330 18.04 7.31 -15.58
C SER A 330 18.69 5.94 -15.42
N VAL A 331 20.01 5.89 -15.53
CA VAL A 331 20.79 4.74 -15.05
C VAL A 331 21.03 4.93 -13.56
N VAL A 332 20.31 4.14 -12.76
CA VAL A 332 20.20 4.31 -11.31
C VAL A 332 21.30 3.58 -10.53
N ASP A 333 22.50 4.13 -10.60
CA ASP A 333 23.70 3.62 -9.93
C ASP A 333 23.66 3.75 -8.39
N GLN A 334 23.04 4.81 -7.84
CA GLN A 334 22.86 4.92 -6.38
C GLN A 334 21.92 3.82 -5.85
N HIS A 335 20.91 3.42 -6.62
CA HIS A 335 20.07 2.27 -6.26
C HIS A 335 20.85 0.95 -6.25
N ALA A 336 21.82 0.76 -7.15
CA ALA A 336 22.59 -0.48 -7.23
C ALA A 336 23.43 -0.74 -5.95
N ILE A 337 23.91 0.32 -5.30
CA ILE A 337 24.68 0.22 -4.04
C ILE A 337 23.80 0.09 -2.78
N SER A 338 22.47 0.16 -2.90
CA SER A 338 21.54 0.00 -1.77
C SER A 338 21.63 -1.36 -1.06
N THR A 339 22.13 -2.38 -1.76
CA THR A 339 22.38 -3.72 -1.24
C THR A 339 23.80 -3.91 -0.69
N GLY A 340 24.59 -2.85 -0.60
CA GLY A 340 25.98 -2.87 -0.15
C GLY A 340 27.01 -2.55 -1.25
N PRO A 341 28.30 -2.45 -0.87
CA PRO A 341 29.39 -2.07 -1.77
C PRO A 341 29.51 -2.99 -3.00
N LYS A 342 29.98 -2.44 -4.12
CA LYS A 342 30.26 -3.15 -5.37
C LYS A 342 31.77 -3.11 -5.64
N ASN A 343 32.28 -4.08 -6.41
CA ASN A 343 33.62 -3.98 -6.96
C ASN A 343 33.70 -2.76 -7.88
N ARG A 344 34.70 -1.88 -7.65
CA ARG A 344 34.79 -0.56 -8.29
C ARG A 344 34.93 -0.67 -9.80
N GLU A 345 35.84 -1.51 -10.26
CA GLU A 345 36.18 -1.66 -11.67
C GLU A 345 34.99 -2.24 -12.42
N GLN A 346 34.42 -3.34 -11.92
CA GLN A 346 33.24 -3.97 -12.51
C GLN A 346 32.04 -3.02 -12.52
N PHE A 347 31.81 -2.26 -11.45
CA PHE A 347 30.67 -1.35 -11.38
C PHE A 347 30.75 -0.22 -12.41
N ARG A 348 31.95 0.32 -12.66
CA ARG A 348 32.17 1.31 -13.74
C ARG A 348 31.91 0.71 -15.11
N CYS A 349 32.40 -0.52 -15.34
CA CYS A 349 32.11 -1.26 -16.57
C CYS A 349 30.61 -1.51 -16.74
N ASP A 350 29.90 -1.92 -15.68
CA ASP A 350 28.47 -2.20 -15.70
C ASP A 350 27.62 -0.96 -16.02
N ILE A 351 28.00 0.19 -15.47
CA ILE A 351 27.36 1.48 -15.77
C ILE A 351 27.55 1.82 -17.25
N ARG A 352 28.79 1.82 -17.75
CA ARG A 352 29.08 2.13 -19.15
C ARG A 352 28.36 1.17 -20.10
N ARG A 353 28.39 -0.14 -19.78
CA ARG A 353 27.78 -1.18 -20.60
C ARG A 353 26.27 -1.10 -20.61
N MET A 354 25.64 -0.76 -19.48
CA MET A 354 24.19 -0.51 -19.43
C MET A 354 23.79 0.64 -20.36
N ILE A 355 24.51 1.77 -20.30
CA ILE A 355 24.22 2.95 -21.12
C ILE A 355 24.41 2.63 -22.61
N SER A 356 25.54 1.98 -22.95
CA SER A 356 25.83 1.52 -24.31
C SER A 356 24.73 0.58 -24.83
N SER A 357 24.24 -0.31 -23.98
CA SER A 357 23.15 -1.24 -24.32
C SER A 357 21.82 -0.52 -24.55
N LEU A 358 21.49 0.50 -23.77
CA LEU A 358 20.27 1.30 -23.97
C LEU A 358 20.30 2.01 -25.34
N LEU A 359 21.42 2.65 -25.67
CA LEU A 359 21.64 3.29 -26.97
C LEU A 359 21.55 2.27 -28.11
N ALA A 360 22.20 1.12 -27.97
CA ALA A 360 22.17 0.04 -28.97
C ALA A 360 20.76 -0.55 -29.17
N CYS A 361 19.92 -0.55 -28.14
CA CYS A 361 18.53 -0.96 -28.22
C CYS A 361 17.61 0.08 -28.90
N GLY A 362 18.12 1.27 -29.21
CA GLY A 362 17.36 2.35 -29.86
C GLY A 362 16.81 3.41 -28.92
N VAL A 363 17.32 3.54 -27.69
CA VAL A 363 17.07 4.73 -26.87
C VAL A 363 17.79 5.90 -27.52
N ASP A 364 17.04 6.92 -27.93
CA ASP A 364 17.55 8.10 -28.62
C ASP A 364 17.70 9.27 -27.62
N PRO A 365 18.94 9.70 -27.31
CA PRO A 365 19.20 10.86 -26.44
C PRO A 365 18.61 12.18 -26.97
N LYS A 366 18.24 12.26 -28.26
CA LYS A 366 17.55 13.43 -28.82
C LYS A 366 16.05 13.44 -28.54
N ARG A 367 15.48 12.29 -28.16
CA ARG A 367 14.05 12.11 -27.85
C ARG A 367 13.80 12.00 -26.35
N CYS A 368 14.82 11.69 -25.56
CA CYS A 368 14.74 11.59 -24.11
C CYS A 368 16.01 12.11 -23.42
N LEU A 369 15.85 12.58 -22.19
CA LEU A 369 16.97 12.94 -21.34
C LEU A 369 17.51 11.68 -20.65
N LEU A 370 18.63 11.13 -21.16
CA LEU A 370 19.30 9.96 -20.61
C LEU A 370 20.52 10.37 -19.78
N PHE A 371 20.54 10.08 -18.47
CA PHE A 371 21.63 10.49 -17.57
C PHE A 371 21.95 9.42 -16.51
N ARG A 372 23.07 9.56 -15.78
CA ARG A 372 23.40 8.72 -14.62
C ARG A 372 22.91 9.36 -13.33
N GLN A 373 22.26 8.59 -12.48
CA GLN A 373 21.68 9.09 -11.23
C GLN A 373 22.73 9.76 -10.31
N SER A 374 23.96 9.24 -10.24
CA SER A 374 25.04 9.82 -9.43
C SER A 374 25.56 11.19 -9.91
N ASP A 375 25.25 11.61 -11.13
CA ASP A 375 25.63 12.93 -11.64
C ASP A 375 24.81 14.07 -10.99
N LEU A 376 23.71 13.75 -10.30
CA LEU A 376 22.79 14.69 -9.66
C LEU A 376 22.82 14.53 -8.12
N PRO A 377 23.67 15.29 -7.41
CA PRO A 377 23.65 15.34 -5.94
C PRO A 377 22.30 15.75 -5.35
N GLU A 378 21.48 16.47 -6.12
CA GLU A 378 20.16 16.95 -5.74
C GLU A 378 19.19 15.80 -5.44
N ILE A 379 19.35 14.63 -6.08
CA ILE A 379 18.57 13.43 -5.78
C ILE A 379 18.82 12.97 -4.34
N ALA A 380 20.08 12.95 -3.91
CA ALA A 380 20.43 12.59 -2.53
C ALA A 380 19.93 13.64 -1.52
N GLN A 381 20.02 14.93 -1.86
CA GLN A 381 19.47 16.02 -1.04
C GLN A 381 17.96 15.89 -0.87
N LEU A 382 17.23 15.66 -1.96
CA LEU A 382 15.78 15.47 -1.92
C LEU A 382 15.40 14.19 -1.17
N THR A 383 16.18 13.11 -1.32
CA THR A 383 15.98 11.88 -0.56
C THR A 383 16.02 12.14 0.95
N TRP A 384 16.95 12.98 1.41
CA TRP A 384 17.01 13.39 2.83
C TRP A 384 15.75 14.14 3.26
N VAL A 385 15.30 15.12 2.47
CA VAL A 385 14.05 15.86 2.73
C VAL A 385 12.85 14.91 2.83
N LEU A 386 12.66 14.04 1.84
CA LEU A 386 11.54 13.10 1.80
C LEU A 386 11.60 12.05 2.92
N SER A 387 12.81 11.69 3.36
CA SER A 387 12.98 10.76 4.49
C SER A 387 12.38 11.30 5.78
N SER A 388 12.35 12.63 5.98
CA SER A 388 11.70 13.25 7.14
C SER A 388 10.18 13.09 7.17
N LEU A 389 9.56 12.75 6.04
CA LEU A 389 8.12 12.53 5.89
C LEU A 389 7.72 11.05 6.05
N GLN A 390 8.69 10.16 6.26
CA GLN A 390 8.49 8.72 6.37
C GLN A 390 8.86 8.22 7.76
N THR A 391 8.33 7.05 8.11
CA THR A 391 8.66 6.37 9.35
C THR A 391 9.25 5.01 9.06
N ILE A 392 10.15 4.57 9.94
CA ILE A 392 10.74 3.22 9.90
C ILE A 392 9.62 2.15 9.87
N ALA A 393 8.54 2.36 10.62
CA ALA A 393 7.40 1.44 10.66
C ALA A 393 6.69 1.30 9.31
N LYS A 394 6.53 2.38 8.54
CA LYS A 394 5.95 2.33 7.18
C LYS A 394 6.86 1.55 6.24
N LEU A 395 8.16 1.87 6.22
CA LEU A 395 9.13 1.23 5.34
C LEU A 395 9.33 -0.27 5.65
N ASN A 396 9.34 -0.64 6.94
CA ASN A 396 9.46 -2.05 7.37
C ASN A 396 8.26 -2.93 6.97
N ARG A 397 7.10 -2.34 6.67
CA ARG A 397 5.91 -3.10 6.25
C ARG A 397 5.96 -3.49 4.78
N LEU A 398 6.83 -2.89 3.98
CA LEU A 398 6.93 -3.14 2.54
C LEU A 398 7.28 -4.61 2.25
N PRO A 399 6.45 -5.34 1.49
CA PRO A 399 6.71 -6.73 1.14
C PRO A 399 8.06 -6.96 0.45
N GLN A 400 8.43 -6.08 -0.50
CA GLN A 400 9.72 -6.17 -1.18
C GLN A 400 10.91 -5.98 -0.23
N PHE A 401 10.78 -5.12 0.80
CA PHE A 401 11.80 -5.00 1.83
C PHE A 401 11.91 -6.29 2.63
N LYS A 402 10.78 -6.85 3.10
CA LYS A 402 10.76 -8.11 3.86
C LYS A 402 11.38 -9.28 3.09
N GLU A 403 11.05 -9.41 1.81
CA GLU A 403 11.58 -10.48 0.94
C GLU A 403 13.09 -10.33 0.70
N LYS A 404 13.60 -9.11 0.51
CA LYS A 404 15.03 -8.89 0.32
C LYS A 404 15.79 -8.97 1.64
N ALA A 405 15.21 -8.48 2.74
CA ALA A 405 15.79 -8.52 4.08
C ALA A 405 15.96 -9.95 4.60
N SER A 406 15.04 -10.87 4.28
CA SER A 406 15.14 -12.28 4.71
C SER A 406 16.34 -13.01 4.13
N LYS A 407 16.98 -12.48 3.08
CA LYS A 407 18.20 -13.03 2.48
C LYS A 407 19.46 -12.69 3.26
N TYR A 408 19.39 -11.75 4.21
CA TYR A 408 20.52 -11.35 5.04
C TYR A 408 20.46 -12.07 6.39
N SER A 409 21.55 -12.72 6.76
CA SER A 409 21.69 -13.39 8.07
C SER A 409 21.91 -12.36 9.19
N ASN A 410 21.56 -12.72 10.42
CA ASN A 410 21.80 -11.93 11.65
C ASN A 410 21.22 -10.51 11.63
N ASN A 411 20.17 -10.27 10.84
CA ASN A 411 19.53 -8.95 10.69
C ASN A 411 20.50 -7.85 10.21
N ALA A 412 21.62 -8.23 9.57
CA ALA A 412 22.59 -7.32 8.98
C ALA A 412 22.10 -6.76 7.63
N VAL A 413 20.90 -6.19 7.64
CA VAL A 413 20.23 -5.64 6.46
C VAL A 413 20.78 -4.24 6.19
N PRO A 414 21.29 -3.95 4.97
CA PRO A 414 21.78 -2.60 4.64
C PRO A 414 20.67 -1.53 4.79
N LEU A 415 21.01 -0.39 5.40
CA LEU A 415 20.06 0.74 5.53
C LEU A 415 19.55 1.24 4.18
N GLY A 416 20.41 1.22 3.16
CA GLY A 416 20.04 1.60 1.79
C GLY A 416 18.88 0.75 1.26
N LEU A 417 18.78 -0.52 1.64
CA LEU A 417 17.69 -1.41 1.23
C LEU A 417 16.34 -1.02 1.87
N LEU A 418 16.35 -0.33 3.01
CA LEU A 418 15.14 0.20 3.64
C LEU A 418 14.71 1.53 3.00
N ILE A 419 15.68 2.39 2.68
CA ILE A 419 15.45 3.77 2.22
C ILE A 419 15.29 3.88 0.70
N TYR A 420 15.70 2.89 -0.10
CA TYR A 420 15.63 3.00 -1.57
C TYR A 420 14.25 3.39 -2.13
N PRO A 421 13.08 3.05 -1.53
CA PRO A 421 11.80 3.54 -2.06
C PRO A 421 11.64 5.06 -1.93
N VAL A 422 12.29 5.68 -0.93
CA VAL A 422 12.34 7.13 -0.77
C VAL A 422 13.30 7.75 -1.78
N LEU A 423 14.44 7.10 -2.04
CA LEU A 423 15.36 7.49 -3.12
C LEU A 423 14.67 7.44 -4.49
N GLN A 424 13.88 6.38 -4.74
CA GLN A 424 13.06 6.27 -5.96
C GLN A 424 12.04 7.39 -6.08
N ALA A 425 11.48 7.86 -4.95
CA ALA A 425 10.60 9.02 -4.96
C ALA A 425 11.34 10.31 -5.31
N ALA A 426 12.55 10.51 -4.78
CA ALA A 426 13.39 11.64 -5.13
C ALA A 426 13.74 11.66 -6.63
N ASP A 427 14.04 10.51 -7.22
CA ASP A 427 14.32 10.38 -8.66
C ASP A 427 13.16 10.90 -9.54
N VAL A 428 11.92 10.57 -9.17
CA VAL A 428 10.71 10.98 -9.90
C VAL A 428 10.37 12.45 -9.63
N PHE A 429 10.49 12.89 -8.38
CA PHE A 429 10.05 14.20 -7.93
C PHE A 429 11.00 15.34 -8.28
N ILE A 430 12.30 15.07 -8.37
CA ILE A 430 13.26 16.11 -8.75
C ILE A 430 12.97 16.67 -10.15
N PHE A 431 12.29 15.89 -11.01
CA PHE A 431 11.84 16.32 -12.34
C PHE A 431 10.33 16.58 -12.42
N ARG A 432 9.62 16.55 -11.28
CA ARG A 432 8.15 16.67 -11.21
C ARG A 432 7.44 15.73 -12.19
N ALA A 433 7.92 14.49 -12.27
CA ALA A 433 7.40 13.53 -13.22
C ALA A 433 5.96 13.11 -12.88
N THR A 434 5.13 13.05 -13.91
CA THR A 434 3.68 12.80 -13.82
C THR A 434 3.31 11.38 -14.26
N HIS A 435 4.18 10.71 -15.00
CA HIS A 435 3.98 9.39 -15.56
C HIS A 435 5.22 8.53 -15.30
N VAL A 436 5.01 7.30 -14.83
CA VAL A 436 6.09 6.35 -14.52
C VAL A 436 5.79 5.04 -15.26
N PRO A 437 6.52 4.71 -16.33
CA PRO A 437 6.34 3.47 -17.07
C PRO A 437 7.03 2.34 -16.30
N VAL A 438 6.23 1.55 -15.60
CA VAL A 438 6.65 0.40 -14.80
C VAL A 438 5.63 -0.72 -14.95
N GLY A 439 6.11 -1.97 -14.86
CA GLY A 439 5.24 -3.14 -14.88
C GLY A 439 4.27 -3.20 -13.70
N GLU A 440 3.21 -3.98 -13.84
CA GLU A 440 2.13 -4.14 -12.83
C GLU A 440 2.65 -4.53 -11.43
N ASP A 441 3.74 -5.31 -11.39
CA ASP A 441 4.41 -5.74 -10.16
C ASP A 441 4.93 -4.58 -9.28
N GLN A 442 4.99 -3.34 -9.79
CA GLN A 442 5.51 -2.17 -9.08
C GLN A 442 4.43 -1.24 -8.50
N SER A 443 3.17 -1.67 -8.46
CA SER A 443 2.06 -0.92 -7.85
C SER A 443 2.35 -0.44 -6.42
N GLN A 444 3.10 -1.22 -5.63
CA GLN A 444 3.49 -0.83 -4.27
C GLN A 444 4.41 0.39 -4.24
N HIS A 445 5.36 0.50 -5.18
CA HIS A 445 6.22 1.69 -5.26
C HIS A 445 5.45 2.91 -5.74
N MET A 446 4.47 2.73 -6.63
CA MET A 446 3.57 3.80 -7.05
C MET A 446 2.72 4.34 -5.91
N ASN A 447 2.28 3.47 -4.98
CA ASN A 447 1.58 3.92 -3.78
C ASN A 447 2.50 4.77 -2.88
N ILE A 448 3.77 4.37 -2.69
CA ILE A 448 4.74 5.14 -1.90
C ILE A 448 4.99 6.51 -2.53
N LEU A 449 5.13 6.57 -3.86
CA LEU A 449 5.24 7.82 -4.61
C LEU A 449 4.03 8.72 -4.31
N SER A 450 2.81 8.23 -4.55
CA SER A 450 1.59 9.01 -4.30
C SER A 450 1.47 9.48 -2.85
N ASP A 451 1.75 8.60 -1.88
CA ASP A 451 1.72 8.93 -0.45
C ASP A 451 2.75 10.00 -0.09
N LEU A 452 3.97 9.94 -0.64
CA LEU A 452 5.01 10.95 -0.42
C LEU A 452 4.68 12.29 -1.06
N ALA A 453 4.16 12.30 -2.30
CA ALA A 453 3.72 13.53 -2.97
C ALA A 453 2.62 14.22 -2.13
N LEU A 454 1.61 13.46 -1.71
CA LEU A 454 0.53 13.97 -0.86
C LEU A 454 1.05 14.47 0.49
N SER A 455 1.92 13.68 1.14
CA SER A 455 2.50 14.05 2.43
C SER A 455 3.32 15.33 2.34
N PHE A 456 4.14 15.50 1.30
CA PHE A 456 4.91 16.72 1.09
C PHE A 456 3.97 17.92 0.89
N ASN A 457 3.02 17.79 -0.05
CA ASN A 457 2.13 18.89 -0.40
C ASN A 457 1.25 19.34 0.79
N ILE A 458 0.78 18.40 1.62
CA ILE A 458 0.00 18.71 2.83
C ILE A 458 0.88 19.35 3.91
N ASN A 459 2.03 18.74 4.24
CA ASN A 459 2.85 19.22 5.36
C ASN A 459 3.44 20.62 5.12
N TYR A 460 3.73 20.96 3.86
CA TYR A 460 4.25 22.28 3.49
C TYR A 460 3.19 23.23 2.92
N GLY A 461 1.92 22.79 2.83
CA GLY A 461 0.81 23.63 2.38
C GLY A 461 0.91 24.12 0.93
N GLN A 462 1.67 23.42 0.07
CA GLN A 462 1.91 23.82 -1.32
C GLN A 462 1.82 22.61 -2.26
N GLU A 463 0.98 22.70 -3.29
CA GLU A 463 0.88 21.69 -4.35
C GLU A 463 2.10 21.76 -5.28
N TYR A 464 3.21 21.11 -4.89
CA TYR A 464 4.46 21.15 -5.63
C TYR A 464 4.76 19.86 -6.40
N PHE A 465 4.53 18.70 -5.77
CA PHE A 465 4.75 17.41 -6.43
C PHE A 465 3.45 16.86 -7.03
N PRO A 466 3.45 16.45 -8.31
CA PRO A 466 2.33 15.69 -8.87
C PRO A 466 2.26 14.30 -8.24
N GLN A 467 1.07 13.72 -8.21
CA GLN A 467 0.90 12.29 -7.94
C GLN A 467 1.15 11.51 -9.25
N PRO A 468 2.25 10.76 -9.37
CA PRO A 468 2.61 10.14 -10.64
C PRO A 468 1.65 8.99 -10.99
N LYS A 469 1.24 8.91 -12.26
CA LYS A 469 0.42 7.84 -12.80
C LYS A 469 1.29 6.70 -13.29
N GLN A 470 0.88 5.47 -12.99
CA GLN A 470 1.49 4.28 -13.58
C GLN A 470 1.11 4.21 -15.07
N VAL A 471 2.10 4.00 -15.93
CA VAL A 471 1.88 3.73 -17.35
C VAL A 471 2.23 2.28 -17.61
N THR A 472 1.21 1.44 -17.70
CA THR A 472 1.39 0.03 -18.08
C THR A 472 1.46 -0.04 -19.59
N THR A 473 2.61 -0.42 -20.12
CA THR A 473 2.73 -0.80 -21.53
C THR A 473 2.27 -2.24 -21.70
N GLU A 474 1.83 -2.63 -22.90
CA GLU A 474 1.57 -4.04 -23.24
C GLU A 474 2.90 -4.82 -23.15
N ILE A 475 3.22 -5.29 -21.96
CA ILE A 475 4.40 -6.07 -21.70
C ILE A 475 4.07 -7.49 -22.12
N TYR A 476 4.85 -8.05 -23.05
CA TYR A 476 4.91 -9.51 -23.22
C TYR A 476 5.17 -10.10 -21.84
N GLY A 477 4.21 -10.91 -21.34
CA GLY A 477 4.11 -11.30 -19.93
C GLY A 477 5.42 -11.77 -19.30
N ARG A 478 5.45 -11.90 -17.97
CA ARG A 478 6.63 -12.21 -17.15
C ARG A 478 7.58 -13.24 -17.82
N ILE A 479 8.65 -12.74 -18.44
CA ILE A 479 9.65 -13.55 -19.16
C ILE A 479 10.39 -14.47 -18.17
N LYS A 480 10.30 -15.79 -18.39
CA LYS A 480 10.80 -16.81 -17.44
C LYS A 480 12.18 -17.33 -17.85
N SER A 481 12.86 -17.98 -16.90
CA SER A 481 14.17 -18.60 -17.15
C SER A 481 14.05 -19.75 -18.15
N LEU A 482 15.04 -19.88 -19.04
CA LEU A 482 15.13 -21.00 -19.97
C LEU A 482 15.33 -22.35 -19.26
N ARG A 483 15.85 -22.33 -18.03
CA ARG A 483 16.16 -23.53 -17.25
C ARG A 483 15.12 -23.85 -16.18
N ASP A 484 14.40 -22.84 -15.71
CA ASP A 484 13.40 -22.97 -14.66
C ASP A 484 12.18 -22.07 -14.98
N PRO A 485 11.12 -22.62 -15.59
CA PRO A 485 9.94 -21.87 -16.00
C PRO A 485 9.08 -21.42 -14.80
N THR A 486 9.45 -21.74 -13.56
CA THR A 486 8.79 -21.18 -12.37
C THR A 486 9.42 -19.86 -11.94
N LYS A 487 10.64 -19.57 -12.39
CA LYS A 487 11.41 -18.38 -12.03
C LYS A 487 11.44 -17.36 -13.16
N LYS A 488 11.44 -16.08 -12.78
CA LYS A 488 11.71 -14.98 -13.71
C LYS A 488 13.16 -15.09 -14.19
N MET A 489 13.41 -14.74 -15.45
CA MET A 489 14.77 -14.58 -15.93
C MET A 489 15.51 -13.52 -15.08
N SER A 490 16.69 -13.86 -14.58
CA SER A 490 17.48 -13.00 -13.69
C SER A 490 18.97 -13.14 -13.97
N LYS A 491 19.70 -12.03 -13.85
CA LYS A 491 21.17 -12.02 -13.84
C LYS A 491 21.76 -12.70 -12.61
N SER A 492 21.04 -12.70 -11.50
CA SER A 492 21.48 -13.36 -10.25
C SER A 492 21.40 -14.87 -10.31
N ASP A 493 20.88 -15.46 -11.39
CA ASP A 493 20.90 -16.90 -11.57
C ASP A 493 22.35 -17.36 -11.82
N PRO A 494 22.87 -18.33 -11.04
CA PRO A 494 24.25 -18.80 -11.18
C PRO A 494 24.53 -19.41 -12.57
N THR A 495 23.49 -19.87 -13.26
CA THR A 495 23.63 -20.49 -14.57
C THR A 495 23.42 -19.45 -15.67
N ALA A 496 24.47 -19.09 -16.40
CA ALA A 496 24.36 -18.18 -17.57
C ALA A 496 23.38 -18.71 -18.64
N LYS A 497 23.21 -20.03 -18.73
CA LYS A 497 22.28 -20.71 -19.65
C LYS A 497 20.79 -20.51 -19.32
N SER A 498 20.48 -19.89 -18.18
CA SER A 498 19.11 -19.53 -17.80
C SER A 498 18.55 -18.34 -18.59
N ARG A 499 19.41 -17.56 -19.25
CA ARG A 499 19.07 -16.25 -19.82
C ARG A 499 19.81 -16.00 -21.13
N ILE A 500 19.15 -15.27 -22.03
CA ILE A 500 19.77 -14.73 -23.25
C ILE A 500 20.17 -13.28 -22.98
N GLU A 501 21.45 -12.96 -23.13
CA GLU A 501 22.00 -11.61 -23.00
C GLU A 501 22.06 -10.92 -24.36
N LEU A 502 21.90 -9.59 -24.40
CA LEU A 502 21.92 -8.84 -25.68
C LEU A 502 23.31 -8.80 -26.33
N SER A 503 24.35 -9.26 -25.63
CA SER A 503 25.71 -9.41 -26.16
C SER A 503 26.05 -10.86 -26.54
N ASP A 504 25.16 -11.82 -26.30
CA ASP A 504 25.42 -13.22 -26.63
C ASP A 504 25.71 -13.37 -28.12
N THR A 505 26.71 -14.16 -28.48
CA THR A 505 27.02 -14.57 -29.86
C THR A 505 25.95 -15.52 -30.40
N LYS A 506 25.93 -15.69 -31.73
CA LYS A 506 25.03 -16.65 -32.40
C LYS A 506 25.11 -18.05 -31.78
N ASP A 507 26.32 -18.52 -31.50
CA ASP A 507 26.56 -19.86 -30.98
C ASP A 507 26.11 -19.99 -29.52
N GLU A 508 26.29 -18.95 -28.71
CA GLU A 508 25.78 -18.91 -27.33
C GLU A 508 24.25 -18.89 -27.30
N ILE A 509 23.60 -18.08 -28.15
CA ILE A 509 22.14 -18.05 -28.26
C ILE A 509 21.62 -19.44 -28.63
N LEU A 510 22.22 -20.08 -29.64
CA LEU A 510 21.87 -21.43 -30.06
C LEU A 510 22.05 -22.43 -28.93
N GLU A 511 23.22 -22.47 -28.27
CA GLU A 511 23.49 -23.40 -27.18
C GLU A 511 22.46 -23.24 -26.03
N LYS A 512 22.17 -21.99 -25.64
CA LYS A 512 21.25 -21.69 -24.54
C LYS A 512 19.81 -22.09 -24.87
N CYS A 513 19.34 -21.82 -26.09
CA CYS A 513 18.01 -22.24 -26.55
C CYS A 513 17.90 -23.77 -26.62
N MET A 514 18.92 -24.45 -27.16
CA MET A 514 18.95 -25.91 -27.24
C MET A 514 18.92 -26.57 -25.85
N LYS A 515 19.56 -25.93 -24.86
CA LYS A 515 19.56 -26.37 -23.45
C LYS A 515 18.34 -25.89 -22.64
N GLY A 516 17.37 -25.22 -23.26
CA GLY A 516 16.11 -24.85 -22.64
C GLY A 516 15.35 -26.07 -22.10
N LEU A 517 14.71 -25.93 -20.95
CA LEU A 517 13.94 -27.00 -20.31
C LEU A 517 12.70 -27.31 -21.15
N THR A 518 12.56 -28.58 -21.53
CA THR A 518 11.37 -29.15 -22.18
C THR A 518 11.06 -30.49 -21.54
N ASP A 519 9.90 -31.05 -21.86
CA ASP A 519 9.53 -32.42 -21.53
C ASP A 519 9.83 -33.39 -22.69
N ASN A 520 9.57 -34.68 -22.45
CA ASN A 520 9.73 -35.77 -23.42
C ASN A 520 8.37 -36.34 -23.90
N LEU A 521 7.30 -35.55 -23.87
CA LEU A 521 5.92 -36.02 -24.11
C LEU A 521 5.52 -36.05 -25.61
N GLY A 522 6.47 -35.90 -26.52
CA GLY A 522 6.21 -35.91 -27.97
C GLY A 522 5.95 -34.52 -28.56
N PRO A 523 5.12 -34.41 -29.62
CA PRO A 523 4.84 -33.15 -30.32
C PRO A 523 4.36 -32.03 -29.39
N ILE A 524 4.59 -30.78 -29.79
CA ILE A 524 4.27 -29.61 -28.99
C ILE A 524 2.76 -29.41 -28.89
N THR A 525 2.30 -29.28 -27.64
CA THR A 525 0.97 -28.81 -27.25
C THR A 525 1.16 -27.70 -26.24
N TYR A 526 0.35 -26.64 -26.34
CA TYR A 526 0.45 -25.51 -25.42
C TYR A 526 -0.32 -25.80 -24.13
N ASP A 527 0.42 -26.19 -23.09
CA ASP A 527 -0.12 -26.43 -21.75
C ASP A 527 0.80 -25.81 -20.68
N PRO A 528 0.51 -24.59 -20.21
CA PRO A 528 1.32 -23.91 -19.20
C PRO A 528 1.39 -24.61 -17.84
N VAL A 529 0.42 -25.49 -17.52
CA VAL A 529 0.32 -26.17 -16.22
C VAL A 529 1.13 -27.46 -16.25
N ASN A 530 0.89 -28.32 -17.24
CA ASN A 530 1.52 -29.64 -17.31
C ASN A 530 2.82 -29.64 -18.12
N ARG A 531 3.01 -28.69 -19.04
CA ARG A 531 4.20 -28.56 -19.90
C ARG A 531 4.83 -27.16 -19.81
N PRO A 532 5.16 -26.67 -18.60
CA PRO A 532 5.57 -25.28 -18.39
C PRO A 532 6.84 -24.86 -19.14
N GLY A 533 7.75 -25.81 -19.41
CA GLY A 533 8.97 -25.56 -20.20
C GLY A 533 8.66 -25.29 -21.68
N VAL A 534 7.84 -26.13 -22.30
CA VAL A 534 7.40 -25.95 -23.70
C VAL A 534 6.58 -24.68 -23.83
N ALA A 535 5.61 -24.47 -22.94
CA ALA A 535 4.80 -23.24 -22.93
C ALA A 535 5.68 -21.99 -22.82
N ASN A 536 6.69 -21.99 -21.94
CA ASN A 536 7.62 -20.86 -21.82
C ASN A 536 8.41 -20.57 -23.12
N LEU A 537 8.90 -21.60 -23.81
CA LEU A 537 9.61 -21.41 -25.09
C LEU A 537 8.66 -20.88 -26.19
N THR A 538 7.42 -21.37 -26.23
CA THR A 538 6.38 -20.87 -27.14
C THR A 538 6.03 -19.41 -26.84
N ASP A 539 5.86 -19.04 -25.57
CA ASP A 539 5.60 -17.66 -25.14
C ASP A 539 6.75 -16.72 -25.53
N LEU A 540 7.99 -17.16 -25.34
CA LEU A 540 9.19 -16.43 -25.75
C LEU A 540 9.22 -16.22 -27.27
N LEU A 541 8.92 -17.26 -28.05
CA LEU A 541 8.86 -17.17 -29.51
C LEU A 541 7.77 -16.19 -29.97
N GLY A 542 6.58 -16.26 -29.36
CA GLY A 542 5.50 -15.32 -29.63
C GLY A 542 5.86 -13.87 -29.29
N ALA A 543 6.66 -13.66 -28.25
CA ALA A 543 7.09 -12.33 -27.84
C ALA A 543 8.05 -11.64 -28.82
N ILE A 544 8.84 -12.42 -29.57
CA ILE A 544 9.85 -11.89 -30.52
C ILE A 544 9.42 -11.97 -31.98
N SER A 545 8.52 -12.89 -32.34
CA SER A 545 8.17 -13.17 -33.74
C SER A 545 6.67 -13.15 -34.03
N SER A 546 5.83 -12.78 -33.06
CA SER A 546 4.36 -12.73 -33.18
C SER A 546 3.69 -14.07 -33.54
N VAL A 547 4.43 -15.18 -33.42
CA VAL A 547 3.94 -16.55 -33.60
C VAL A 547 2.98 -16.92 -32.46
N LYS A 548 1.84 -17.51 -32.79
CA LYS A 548 0.85 -17.97 -31.81
C LYS A 548 1.11 -19.41 -31.39
N PRO A 549 0.65 -19.84 -30.20
CA PRO A 549 0.78 -21.23 -29.78
C PRO A 549 0.19 -22.26 -30.76
N SER A 550 -0.86 -21.90 -31.49
CA SER A 550 -1.47 -22.72 -32.55
C SER A 550 -0.53 -23.00 -33.72
N ASP A 551 0.40 -22.09 -34.01
CA ASP A 551 1.24 -22.15 -35.20
C ASP A 551 2.39 -23.16 -35.04
N VAL A 552 2.71 -23.50 -33.79
CA VAL A 552 3.76 -24.46 -33.42
C VAL A 552 3.19 -25.78 -32.90
N GLU A 553 1.86 -25.94 -32.91
CA GLU A 553 1.22 -27.17 -32.49
C GLU A 553 1.63 -28.34 -33.42
N GLY A 554 1.98 -29.48 -32.83
CA GLY A 554 2.48 -30.63 -33.58
C GLY A 554 3.96 -30.58 -33.97
N TRP A 555 4.68 -29.48 -33.73
CA TRP A 555 6.13 -29.42 -33.97
C TRP A 555 6.90 -30.31 -32.99
N LYS A 556 8.13 -30.70 -33.36
CA LYS A 556 9.07 -31.33 -32.41
C LYS A 556 9.71 -30.27 -31.52
N THR A 557 10.07 -30.64 -30.29
CA THR A 557 10.75 -29.74 -29.33
C THR A 557 12.07 -29.17 -29.89
N THR A 558 12.80 -29.95 -30.68
CA THR A 558 14.02 -29.51 -31.38
C THR A 558 13.71 -28.37 -32.36
N GLN A 559 12.66 -28.49 -33.17
CA GLN A 559 12.27 -27.47 -34.15
C GLN A 559 11.89 -26.15 -33.47
N LEU A 560 11.17 -26.21 -32.33
CA LEU A 560 10.85 -25.01 -31.55
C LEU A 560 12.11 -24.32 -31.01
N LYS A 561 13.07 -25.09 -30.49
CA LYS A 561 14.33 -24.55 -29.96
C LYS A 561 15.21 -23.93 -31.04
N GLU A 562 15.31 -24.58 -32.20
CA GLU A 562 16.04 -24.07 -33.37
C GLU A 562 15.39 -22.79 -33.89
N LYS A 563 14.06 -22.77 -34.03
CA LYS A 563 13.33 -21.58 -34.46
C LYS A 563 13.47 -20.43 -33.47
N LEU A 564 13.40 -20.72 -32.18
CA LEU A 564 13.61 -19.72 -31.13
C LEU A 564 15.03 -19.13 -31.19
N ALA A 565 16.05 -19.95 -31.41
CA ALA A 565 17.42 -19.49 -31.55
C ALA A 565 17.60 -18.59 -32.79
N GLU A 566 17.01 -18.97 -33.92
CA GLU A 566 17.01 -18.17 -35.15
C GLU A 566 16.38 -16.80 -34.93
N GLU A 567 15.20 -16.75 -34.32
CA GLU A 567 14.49 -15.50 -34.07
C GLU A 567 15.19 -14.62 -33.04
N PHE A 568 15.80 -15.22 -32.01
CA PHE A 568 16.64 -14.45 -31.08
C PHE A 568 17.87 -13.88 -31.77
N GLU A 569 18.60 -14.66 -32.57
CA GLU A 569 19.76 -14.15 -33.30
C GLU A 569 19.36 -13.04 -34.27
N ARG A 570 18.23 -13.17 -34.97
CA ARG A 570 17.71 -12.14 -35.87
C ARG A 570 17.48 -10.80 -35.16
N MET A 571 16.96 -10.85 -33.94
CA MET A 571 16.69 -9.66 -33.12
C MET A 571 17.93 -9.13 -32.38
N VAL A 572 18.77 -10.01 -31.83
CA VAL A 572 19.94 -9.63 -31.02
C VAL A 572 21.11 -9.16 -31.89
N ARG A 573 21.32 -9.73 -33.09
CA ARG A 573 22.43 -9.36 -33.98
C ARG A 573 22.58 -7.85 -34.20
N PRO A 574 21.57 -7.09 -34.65
CA PRO A 574 21.74 -5.65 -34.88
C PRO A 574 22.03 -4.88 -33.58
N ILE A 575 21.49 -5.33 -32.44
CA ILE A 575 21.75 -4.73 -31.12
C ILE A 575 23.21 -4.99 -30.70
N ARG A 576 23.68 -6.23 -30.88
CA ARG A 576 25.05 -6.66 -30.56
C ARG A 576 26.08 -5.93 -31.42
N GLU A 577 25.83 -5.80 -32.71
CA GLU A 577 26.68 -5.04 -33.64
C GLU A 577 26.77 -3.57 -33.22
N ARG A 578 25.63 -2.92 -32.99
CA ARG A 578 25.58 -1.52 -32.54
C ARG A 578 26.23 -1.33 -31.16
N LEU A 579 26.07 -2.28 -30.25
CA LEU A 579 26.72 -2.25 -28.93
C LEU A 579 28.24 -2.26 -29.08
N ASN A 580 28.79 -3.11 -29.93
CA ASN A 580 30.23 -3.19 -30.17
C ASN A 580 30.79 -1.90 -30.78
N GLU A 581 30.06 -1.27 -31.70
CA GLU A 581 30.43 0.05 -32.25
C GLU A 581 30.48 1.13 -31.15
N ILE A 582 29.44 1.20 -30.32
CA ILE A 582 29.34 2.21 -29.25
C ILE A 582 30.43 2.00 -28.19
N GLU A 583 30.75 0.76 -27.85
CA GLU A 583 31.81 0.45 -26.87
C GLU A 583 33.20 0.87 -27.33
N GLN A 584 33.45 0.94 -28.64
CA GLN A 584 34.72 1.40 -29.23
C GLN A 584 34.81 2.93 -29.36
N GLY A 585 33.68 3.64 -29.27
CA GLY A 585 33.60 5.08 -29.42
C GLY A 585 33.58 5.88 -28.10
N ASP A 586 33.56 7.20 -28.25
CA ASP A 586 33.39 8.19 -27.18
C ASP A 586 31.93 8.69 -27.05
N GLU A 587 31.02 8.15 -27.87
CA GLU A 587 29.62 8.55 -27.97
C GLU A 587 28.93 8.58 -26.59
N VAL A 588 29.17 7.55 -25.77
CA VAL A 588 28.60 7.43 -24.42
C VAL A 588 29.07 8.57 -23.52
N ASP A 589 30.37 8.89 -23.52
CA ASP A 589 30.93 9.90 -22.63
C ASP A 589 30.42 11.29 -22.99
N ARG A 590 30.30 11.59 -24.29
CA ARG A 590 29.71 12.84 -24.79
C ARG A 590 28.25 12.97 -24.37
N ILE A 591 27.42 11.95 -24.65
CA ILE A 591 25.99 11.98 -24.30
C ILE A 591 25.78 12.17 -22.80
N LEU A 592 26.54 11.44 -21.98
CA LEU A 592 26.37 11.53 -20.53
C LEU A 592 26.83 12.86 -19.96
N LYS A 593 27.88 13.45 -20.53
CA LYS A 593 28.30 14.79 -20.13
C LYS A 593 27.21 15.82 -20.47
N GLU A 594 26.78 15.87 -21.73
CA GLU A 594 25.78 16.82 -22.20
C GLU A 594 24.43 16.66 -21.48
N ASN A 595 23.89 15.44 -21.43
CA ASN A 595 22.62 15.18 -20.76
C ASN A 595 22.72 15.29 -19.24
N GLY A 596 23.87 14.94 -18.65
CA GLY A 596 24.11 15.09 -17.23
C GLY A 596 24.08 16.55 -16.79
N GLU A 597 24.71 17.43 -17.57
CA GLU A 597 24.68 18.88 -17.35
C GLU A 597 23.24 19.42 -17.45
N LEU A 598 22.50 19.08 -18.51
CA LEU A 598 21.09 19.47 -18.68
C LEU A 598 20.19 18.98 -17.55
N ALA A 599 20.33 17.71 -17.16
CA ALA A 599 19.57 17.12 -16.06
C ALA A 599 19.86 17.82 -14.74
N ARG A 600 21.13 18.15 -14.49
CA ARG A 600 21.57 18.83 -13.27
C ARG A 600 21.07 20.27 -13.20
N GLU A 601 21.09 21.02 -14.30
CA GLU A 601 20.56 22.39 -14.33
C GLU A 601 19.08 22.44 -13.92
N GLU A 602 18.27 21.48 -14.39
CA GLU A 602 16.88 21.37 -13.96
C GLU A 602 16.74 20.92 -12.51
N ALA A 603 17.50 19.90 -12.11
CA ALA A 603 17.47 19.40 -10.74
C ALA A 603 17.85 20.47 -9.72
N VAL A 604 18.87 21.30 -10.01
CA VAL A 604 19.28 22.44 -9.17
C VAL A 604 18.14 23.44 -9.05
N ARG A 605 17.51 23.83 -10.16
CA ARG A 605 16.37 24.77 -10.14
C ARG A 605 15.23 24.25 -9.25
N ASN A 606 14.80 23.01 -9.46
CA ASN A 606 13.73 22.40 -8.69
C ASN A 606 14.14 22.23 -7.21
N MET A 607 15.39 21.84 -6.93
CA MET A 607 15.89 21.70 -5.56
C MET A 607 15.93 23.06 -4.83
N THR A 608 16.29 24.15 -5.51
CA THR A 608 16.24 25.50 -4.93
C THR A 608 14.82 25.89 -4.54
N GLU A 609 13.82 25.57 -5.36
CA GLU A 609 12.40 25.78 -5.02
C GLU A 609 12.01 24.92 -3.81
N ILE A 610 12.36 23.63 -3.81
CA ILE A 610 12.07 22.71 -2.70
C ILE A 610 12.70 23.22 -1.39
N LYS A 611 13.95 23.69 -1.42
CA LYS A 611 14.62 24.24 -0.23
C LYS A 611 13.87 25.44 0.35
N LYS A 612 13.36 26.34 -0.51
CA LYS A 612 12.52 27.47 -0.10
C LYS A 612 11.20 27.01 0.52
N ILE A 613 10.54 26.02 -0.07
CA ILE A 613 9.27 25.45 0.44
C ILE A 613 9.49 24.83 1.83
N VAL A 614 10.58 24.09 2.01
CA VAL A 614 10.93 23.46 3.30
C VAL A 614 11.35 24.50 4.34
N GLY A 615 11.80 25.69 3.93
CA GLY A 615 12.25 26.76 4.81
C GLY A 615 13.74 26.73 5.14
N PHE A 616 14.57 26.13 4.28
CA PHE A 616 16.03 26.25 4.39
C PHE A 616 16.50 27.64 3.93
N ILE A 617 17.55 28.15 4.60
CA ILE A 617 18.11 29.51 4.40
C ILE A 617 19.30 29.44 3.44
#